data_AF-A0A6B3GE74-F1
#
_entry.id   AF-A0A6B3GE74-F1
#
_cell.length_a   1.000
_cell.length_b   1.000
_cell.length_c   1.000
_cell.angle_alpha   90.00
_cell.angle_beta   90.00
_cell.angle_gamma   90.00
#
_symmetry.space_group_name_H-M   'P 1'
#
loop_
_entity.id
_entity.type
_entity.pdbx_description
1 polymer ?
#
loop_
_entity_poly.entity_id
_entity_poly.type
_entity_poly.pdbx_seq_one_letter_code
_entity_poly.pdbx_strand_id
1 'polypeptide(L)'
;MRRSRFTAVEDVAAAARHDAGAMTSTHDTSRPRVPAVPGRTDRAAAWLAVLACLPYLTLKTAWVAGSPVGIPPGSPLLDHSLVLRLANAGTVVMDGAVIVLVLLLVRPWGLRAPWWLLLVPAWIATGLLLPIVLGYPAQLLAGLLGASGGEAEPFLANWVFAVVYGGFIVQALALGTLFARYVARRWPDVVRARLGGLRPGGSQRAPQWLAAGTLAL
;
A
#
# COMPACT_ATOMS: atom_id res chain seq x y z
N MET A 1 32.43 -43.89 54.95
CA MET A 1 31.06 -43.81 54.39
C MET A 1 31.15 -43.86 52.87
N ARG A 2 30.92 -45.04 52.27
CA ARG A 2 31.09 -45.32 50.84
C ARG A 2 29.71 -45.26 50.19
N ARG A 3 29.34 -44.13 49.56
CA ARG A 3 28.11 -44.05 48.75
C ARG A 3 28.20 -45.16 47.71
N SER A 4 27.28 -46.13 47.80
CA SER A 4 27.21 -47.28 46.90
C SER A 4 27.07 -46.77 45.47
N ARG A 5 27.91 -47.27 44.56
CA ARG A 5 27.92 -46.89 43.13
C ARG A 5 26.55 -47.03 42.45
N PHE A 6 25.62 -47.77 43.06
CA PHE A 6 24.24 -47.94 42.60
C PHE A 6 23.44 -46.63 42.57
N THR A 7 23.60 -45.75 43.55
CA THR A 7 22.79 -44.51 43.62
C THR A 7 23.19 -43.50 42.55
N ALA A 8 24.48 -43.45 42.18
CA ALA A 8 24.97 -42.52 41.16
C ALA A 8 24.46 -42.88 39.76
N VAL A 9 24.27 -44.17 39.45
CA VAL A 9 23.75 -44.60 38.16
C VAL A 9 22.24 -44.32 38.07
N GLU A 10 21.51 -44.50 39.16
CA GLU A 10 20.09 -44.16 39.26
C GLU A 10 19.84 -42.66 39.15
N ASP A 11 20.67 -41.83 39.79
CA ASP A 11 20.59 -40.36 39.70
C ASP A 11 20.86 -39.86 38.27
N VAL A 12 21.86 -40.44 37.58
CA VAL A 12 22.17 -40.10 36.17
C VAL A 12 21.05 -40.55 35.23
N ALA A 13 20.48 -41.73 35.47
CA ALA A 13 19.35 -42.22 34.69
C ALA A 13 18.06 -41.40 34.94
N ALA A 14 17.86 -40.88 36.15
CA ALA A 14 16.75 -39.99 36.48
C ALA A 14 16.92 -38.60 35.85
N ALA A 15 18.13 -38.03 35.88
CA ALA A 15 18.45 -36.77 35.22
C ALA A 15 18.27 -36.86 33.70
N ALA A 16 18.74 -37.94 33.06
CA ALA A 16 18.59 -38.16 31.63
C ALA A 16 17.11 -38.27 31.19
N ARG A 17 16.23 -38.83 32.04
CA ARG A 17 14.78 -38.89 31.77
C ARG A 17 14.10 -37.53 31.92
N HIS A 18 14.57 -36.70 32.85
CA HIS A 18 14.08 -35.33 33.03
C HIS A 18 14.47 -34.43 31.86
N ASP A 19 15.71 -34.56 31.35
CA ASP A 19 16.18 -33.85 30.17
C ASP A 19 15.51 -34.34 28.87
N ALA A 20 15.26 -35.65 28.75
CA ALA A 20 14.52 -36.20 27.61
C ALA A 20 13.06 -35.71 27.55
N GLY A 21 12.39 -35.56 28.71
CA GLY A 21 11.04 -34.99 28.80
C GLY A 21 10.99 -33.49 28.51
N ALA A 22 12.05 -32.75 28.87
CA ALA A 22 12.19 -31.32 28.54
C ALA A 22 12.43 -31.11 27.03
N MET A 23 13.18 -32.01 26.38
CA MET A 23 13.52 -31.90 24.94
C MET A 23 12.36 -32.28 24.00
N THR A 24 11.33 -32.98 24.50
CA THR A 24 10.10 -33.29 23.74
C THR A 24 9.02 -32.21 23.79
N SER A 25 9.17 -31.17 24.62
CA SER A 25 8.15 -30.12 24.80
C SER A 25 8.31 -28.89 23.90
N THR A 26 9.32 -28.86 23.03
CA THR A 26 9.58 -27.73 22.10
C THR A 26 9.22 -28.06 20.66
N HIS A 27 8.19 -28.88 20.43
CA HIS A 27 7.41 -28.73 19.20
C HIS A 27 6.34 -27.66 19.45
N ASP A 28 6.76 -26.39 19.42
CA ASP A 28 5.84 -25.28 19.16
C ASP A 28 5.30 -25.49 17.74
N THR A 29 4.24 -26.29 17.64
CA THR A 29 3.47 -26.48 16.41
C THR A 29 2.95 -25.10 16.05
N SER A 30 3.69 -24.42 15.18
CA SER A 30 3.33 -23.13 14.63
C SER A 30 2.01 -23.35 13.89
N ARG A 31 0.89 -23.15 14.59
CA ARG A 31 -0.44 -23.35 14.01
C ARG A 31 -0.48 -22.58 12.70
N PRO A 32 -0.84 -23.22 11.56
CA PRO A 32 -0.97 -22.51 10.30
C PRO A 32 -1.96 -21.36 10.51
N ARG A 33 -1.42 -20.14 10.52
CA ARG A 33 -2.20 -18.95 10.88
C ARG A 33 -3.04 -18.60 9.68
N VAL A 34 -4.35 -18.84 9.79
CA VAL A 34 -5.32 -18.45 8.77
C VAL A 34 -5.16 -16.95 8.50
N PRO A 35 -5.00 -16.51 7.24
CA PRO A 35 -4.90 -15.09 6.92
C PRO A 35 -6.11 -14.34 7.47
N ALA A 36 -5.87 -13.23 8.19
CA ALA A 36 -6.95 -12.43 8.75
C ALA A 36 -7.87 -11.93 7.62
N VAL A 37 -9.18 -12.18 7.77
CA VAL A 37 -10.22 -11.74 6.82
C VAL A 37 -10.27 -10.21 6.80
N PRO A 38 -10.46 -9.56 5.62
CA PRO A 38 -10.56 -8.10 5.53
C PRO A 38 -11.68 -7.52 6.41
N GLY A 39 -11.35 -6.48 7.19
CA GLY A 39 -12.25 -5.82 8.12
C GLY A 39 -13.07 -4.69 7.50
N ARG A 40 -13.87 -4.00 8.32
CA ARG A 40 -14.69 -2.84 7.88
C ARG A 40 -13.84 -1.72 7.28
N THR A 41 -12.67 -1.46 7.84
CA THR A 41 -11.72 -0.43 7.35
C THR A 41 -11.15 -0.78 5.97
N ASP A 42 -10.82 -2.05 5.71
CA ASP A 42 -10.38 -2.51 4.39
C ASP A 42 -11.48 -2.28 3.35
N ARG A 43 -12.74 -2.57 3.70
CA ARG A 43 -13.89 -2.35 2.80
C ARG A 43 -14.14 -0.88 2.53
N ALA A 44 -14.10 -0.04 3.57
CA ALA A 44 -14.28 1.40 3.43
C ALA A 44 -13.18 2.01 2.55
N ALA A 45 -11.91 1.67 2.80
CA ALA A 45 -10.80 2.14 1.98
C ALA A 45 -10.90 1.63 0.53
N ALA A 46 -11.34 0.40 0.30
CA ALA A 46 -11.58 -0.13 -1.04
C ALA A 46 -12.66 0.67 -1.79
N TRP A 47 -13.79 0.95 -1.12
CA TRP A 47 -14.85 1.77 -1.70
C TRP A 47 -14.39 3.19 -1.99
N LEU A 48 -13.67 3.82 -1.05
CA LEU A 48 -13.12 5.16 -1.25
C LEU A 48 -12.16 5.20 -2.43
N ALA A 49 -11.26 4.22 -2.57
CA ALA A 49 -10.33 4.15 -3.70
C ALA A 49 -11.06 4.01 -5.04
N VAL A 50 -12.07 3.12 -5.11
CA VAL A 50 -12.85 2.92 -6.36
C VAL A 50 -13.67 4.17 -6.68
N LEU A 51 -14.44 4.68 -5.72
CA LEU A 51 -15.31 5.85 -5.92
C LEU A 51 -14.51 7.11 -6.28
N ALA A 52 -13.31 7.29 -5.71
CA ALA A 52 -12.45 8.41 -6.04
C ALA A 52 -11.85 8.33 -7.46
N CYS A 53 -11.74 7.14 -8.04
CA CYS A 53 -11.27 6.93 -9.41
C CYS A 53 -12.36 7.20 -10.45
N LEU A 54 -13.64 6.96 -10.10
CA LEU A 54 -14.76 7.03 -11.06
C LEU A 54 -14.88 8.37 -11.79
N PRO A 55 -14.75 9.55 -11.16
CA PRO A 55 -14.93 10.81 -11.86
C PRO A 55 -13.90 11.01 -12.98
N TYR A 56 -12.63 10.74 -12.70
CA TYR A 56 -11.57 10.90 -13.69
C TYR A 56 -11.66 9.86 -14.81
N LEU A 57 -11.92 8.60 -14.43
CA LEU A 57 -12.16 7.52 -15.39
C LEU A 57 -13.34 7.86 -16.33
N THR A 58 -14.42 8.41 -15.77
CA THR A 58 -15.60 8.84 -16.55
C THR A 58 -15.25 9.99 -17.49
N LEU A 59 -14.49 10.99 -17.04
CA LEU A 59 -14.03 12.08 -17.90
C LEU A 59 -13.15 11.58 -19.05
N LYS A 60 -12.15 10.74 -18.74
CA LYS A 60 -11.24 10.19 -19.75
C LYS A 60 -11.97 9.32 -20.77
N THR A 61 -12.91 8.49 -20.34
CA THR A 61 -13.74 7.69 -21.25
C THR A 61 -14.66 8.56 -22.10
N ALA A 62 -15.26 9.61 -21.53
CA ALA A 62 -16.06 10.57 -22.27
C ALA A 62 -15.22 11.29 -23.34
N TRP A 63 -13.99 11.72 -23.02
CA TRP A 63 -13.08 12.36 -23.98
C TRP A 63 -12.62 11.41 -25.09
N VAL A 64 -12.39 10.11 -24.80
CA VAL A 64 -12.14 9.09 -25.83
C VAL A 64 -13.33 8.96 -26.79
N ALA A 65 -14.56 9.02 -26.26
CA ALA A 65 -15.79 9.02 -27.03
C ALA A 65 -16.07 10.34 -27.77
N GLY A 66 -15.24 11.38 -27.60
CA GLY A 66 -15.37 12.68 -28.27
C GLY A 66 -16.21 13.71 -27.51
N SER A 67 -16.56 13.47 -26.25
CA SER A 67 -17.27 14.46 -25.43
C SER A 67 -16.38 15.65 -25.10
N PRO A 68 -16.86 16.90 -25.20
CA PRO A 68 -16.12 18.10 -24.79
C PRO A 68 -16.33 18.44 -23.31
N VAL A 69 -16.93 17.55 -22.51
CA VAL A 69 -17.27 17.84 -21.11
C VAL A 69 -16.05 18.33 -20.32
N GLY A 70 -16.19 19.51 -19.69
CA GLY A 70 -15.12 20.11 -18.89
C GLY A 70 -13.98 20.75 -19.70
N ILE A 71 -14.07 20.79 -21.04
CA ILE A 71 -13.10 21.43 -21.93
C ILE A 71 -13.68 22.78 -22.42
N PRO A 72 -13.06 23.93 -22.07
CA PRO A 72 -13.51 25.24 -22.51
C PRO A 72 -13.40 25.45 -24.04
N PRO A 73 -14.24 26.30 -24.65
CA PRO A 73 -14.08 26.71 -26.05
C PRO A 73 -12.70 27.30 -26.31
N GLY A 74 -12.06 26.94 -27.42
CA GLY A 74 -10.71 27.41 -27.77
C GLY A 74 -9.58 26.62 -27.11
N SER A 75 -9.88 25.64 -26.25
CA SER A 75 -8.84 24.75 -25.70
C SER A 75 -8.25 23.85 -26.78
N PRO A 76 -6.90 23.71 -26.86
CA PRO A 76 -6.22 22.78 -27.77
C PRO A 76 -6.65 21.31 -27.60
N LEU A 77 -7.30 20.97 -26.48
CA LEU A 77 -7.84 19.63 -26.24
C LEU A 77 -9.02 19.27 -27.16
N LEU A 78 -9.67 20.26 -27.77
CA LEU A 78 -10.76 20.04 -28.73
C LEU A 78 -10.29 19.50 -30.08
N ASP A 79 -8.99 19.56 -30.38
CA ASP A 79 -8.43 19.10 -31.66
C ASP A 79 -8.55 17.56 -31.86
N HIS A 80 -9.02 16.83 -30.84
CA HIS A 80 -9.37 15.40 -30.88
C HIS A 80 -8.35 14.49 -31.59
N SER A 81 -7.07 14.86 -31.53
CA SER A 81 -6.01 14.17 -32.25
C SER A 81 -5.92 12.70 -31.84
N LEU A 82 -5.49 11.84 -32.76
CA LEU A 82 -5.28 10.42 -32.49
C LEU A 82 -4.37 10.22 -31.27
N VAL A 83 -3.33 11.05 -31.13
CA VAL A 83 -2.40 11.05 -30.00
C VAL A 83 -3.13 11.33 -28.68
N LEU A 84 -4.00 12.35 -28.63
CA LEU A 84 -4.78 12.65 -27.42
C LEU A 84 -5.77 11.53 -27.07
N ARG A 85 -6.43 10.93 -28.06
CA ARG A 85 -7.33 9.78 -27.83
C ARG A 85 -6.56 8.59 -27.28
N LEU A 86 -5.40 8.26 -27.83
CA LEU A 86 -4.53 7.18 -27.34
C LEU A 86 -3.99 7.48 -25.94
N ALA A 87 -3.59 8.72 -25.65
CA ALA A 87 -3.14 9.12 -24.32
C ALA A 87 -4.26 8.99 -23.28
N ASN A 88 -5.48 9.40 -23.63
CA ASN A 88 -6.65 9.24 -22.76
C ASN A 88 -6.99 7.75 -22.56
N ALA A 89 -6.96 6.95 -23.62
CA ALA A 89 -7.19 5.50 -23.52
C ALA A 89 -6.12 4.81 -22.64
N GLY A 90 -4.86 5.20 -22.77
CA GLY A 90 -3.78 4.72 -21.89
C GLY A 90 -4.07 5.06 -20.42
N THR A 91 -4.59 6.25 -20.15
CA THR A 91 -5.00 6.65 -18.79
C THR A 91 -6.15 5.78 -18.27
N VAL A 92 -7.16 5.50 -19.09
CA VAL A 92 -8.27 4.59 -18.74
C VAL A 92 -7.76 3.20 -18.35
N VAL A 93 -6.79 2.67 -19.10
CA VAL A 93 -6.15 1.38 -18.77
C VAL A 93 -5.42 1.46 -17.42
N MET A 94 -4.71 2.56 -17.18
CA MET A 94 -3.98 2.78 -15.93
C MET A 94 -4.92 2.85 -14.72
N ASP A 95 -6.04 3.55 -14.84
CA ASP A 95 -7.10 3.61 -13.82
C ASP A 95 -7.76 2.23 -13.62
N GLY A 96 -7.95 1.47 -14.69
CA GLY A 96 -8.36 0.06 -14.61
C GLY A 96 -7.37 -0.79 -13.79
N ALA A 97 -6.06 -0.57 -13.97
CA ALA A 97 -5.03 -1.25 -13.20
C ALA A 97 -5.08 -0.87 -11.70
N VAL A 98 -5.48 0.37 -11.36
CA VAL A 98 -5.73 0.77 -9.97
C VAL A 98 -6.87 -0.05 -9.36
N ILE A 99 -7.98 -0.25 -10.09
CA ILE A 99 -9.09 -1.08 -9.62
C ILE A 99 -8.63 -2.52 -9.37
N VAL A 100 -7.83 -3.09 -10.29
CA VAL A 100 -7.23 -4.42 -10.11
C VAL A 100 -6.30 -4.45 -8.88
N LEU A 101 -5.52 -3.40 -8.65
CA LEU A 101 -4.67 -3.26 -7.47
C LEU A 101 -5.49 -3.23 -6.17
N VAL A 102 -6.62 -2.52 -6.13
CA VAL A 102 -7.54 -2.56 -4.98
C VAL A 102 -8.01 -3.99 -4.72
N LEU A 103 -8.40 -4.72 -5.77
CA LEU A 103 -8.80 -6.11 -5.65
C LEU A 103 -7.67 -7.00 -5.12
N LEU A 104 -6.44 -6.82 -5.60
CA LEU A 104 -5.26 -7.52 -5.09
C LEU A 104 -5.02 -7.24 -3.60
N LEU A 105 -5.17 -5.99 -3.15
CA LEU A 105 -4.90 -5.64 -1.76
C LEU A 105 -5.96 -6.19 -0.78
N VAL A 106 -7.20 -6.33 -1.25
CA VAL A 106 -8.35 -6.73 -0.41
C VAL A 106 -8.66 -8.21 -0.50
N ARG A 107 -8.51 -8.84 -1.67
CA ARG A 107 -8.95 -10.22 -1.90
C ARG A 107 -7.88 -11.23 -1.47
N PRO A 108 -8.28 -12.42 -0.99
CA PRO A 108 -7.34 -13.42 -0.49
C PRO A 108 -6.35 -13.93 -1.54
N TRP A 109 -6.72 -13.90 -2.83
CA TRP A 109 -5.83 -14.30 -3.92
C TRP A 109 -4.66 -13.34 -4.14
N GLY A 110 -4.79 -12.06 -3.75
CA GLY A 110 -3.70 -11.11 -3.88
C GLY A 110 -2.52 -11.40 -2.95
N LEU A 111 -2.73 -12.11 -1.84
CA LEU A 111 -1.62 -12.61 -1.00
C LEU A 111 -0.72 -13.62 -1.73
N ARG A 112 -1.19 -14.20 -2.83
CA ARG A 112 -0.39 -15.09 -3.69
C ARG A 112 0.29 -14.33 -4.83
N ALA A 113 -0.07 -13.07 -5.06
CA ALA A 113 0.55 -12.28 -6.11
C ALA A 113 2.04 -12.07 -5.82
N PRO A 114 2.88 -11.99 -6.87
CA PRO A 114 4.29 -11.70 -6.70
C PRO A 114 4.47 -10.27 -6.17
N TRP A 115 5.46 -10.07 -5.31
CA TRP A 115 5.64 -8.81 -4.60
C TRP A 115 5.95 -7.63 -5.53
N TRP A 116 6.58 -7.88 -6.68
CA TRP A 116 6.89 -6.84 -7.69
C TRP A 116 5.63 -6.21 -8.29
N LEU A 117 4.53 -6.98 -8.36
CA LEU A 117 3.22 -6.52 -8.85
C LEU A 117 2.62 -5.43 -7.96
N LEU A 118 3.14 -5.27 -6.73
CA LEU A 118 2.69 -4.28 -5.75
C LEU A 118 3.70 -3.16 -5.59
N LEU A 119 4.99 -3.49 -5.65
CA LEU A 119 6.08 -2.53 -5.49
C LEU A 119 6.21 -1.57 -6.67
N VAL A 120 6.04 -2.06 -7.91
CA VAL A 120 6.08 -1.19 -9.10
C VAL A 120 4.94 -0.16 -9.09
N PRO A 121 3.66 -0.56 -8.89
CA PRO A 121 2.58 0.42 -8.79
C PRO A 121 2.72 1.36 -7.60
N ALA A 122 3.18 0.87 -6.44
CA ALA A 122 3.40 1.71 -5.27
C ALA A 122 4.48 2.76 -5.53
N TRP A 123 5.59 2.40 -6.18
CA TRP A 123 6.68 3.32 -6.52
C TRP A 123 6.22 4.38 -7.52
N ILE A 124 5.57 3.95 -8.61
CA ILE A 124 5.01 4.85 -9.63
C ILE A 124 3.99 5.81 -8.99
N ALA A 125 3.06 5.28 -8.20
CA ALA A 125 2.04 6.07 -7.53
C ALA A 125 2.65 7.07 -6.55
N THR A 126 3.67 6.67 -5.78
CA THR A 126 4.34 7.58 -4.84
C THR A 126 5.05 8.71 -5.56
N GLY A 127 5.81 8.40 -6.63
CA GLY A 127 6.52 9.41 -7.42
C GLY A 127 5.58 10.38 -8.14
N LEU A 128 4.47 9.90 -8.70
CA LEU A 128 3.52 10.72 -9.46
C LEU A 128 2.53 11.49 -8.57
N LEU A 129 2.05 10.88 -7.48
CA LEU A 129 1.01 11.49 -6.64
C LEU A 129 1.57 12.43 -5.59
N LEU A 130 2.82 12.26 -5.15
CA LEU A 130 3.38 13.13 -4.10
C LEU A 130 3.36 14.63 -4.47
N PRO A 131 3.75 15.04 -5.70
CA PRO A 131 3.62 16.43 -6.12
C PRO A 131 2.17 16.92 -6.16
N ILE A 132 1.22 16.06 -6.54
CA ILE A 132 -0.21 16.39 -6.59
C ILE A 132 -0.78 16.58 -5.18
N VAL A 133 -0.52 15.61 -4.30
CA VAL A 133 -1.05 15.57 -2.92
C VAL A 133 -0.53 16.75 -2.09
N LEU A 134 0.69 17.22 -2.34
CA LEU A 134 1.26 18.36 -1.63
C LEU A 134 1.03 19.68 -2.37
N GLY A 135 1.28 19.70 -3.68
CA GLY A 135 1.25 20.91 -4.49
C GLY A 135 -0.14 21.50 -4.66
N TYR A 136 -1.17 20.67 -4.90
CA TYR A 136 -2.52 21.18 -5.14
C TYR A 136 -3.15 21.81 -3.88
N PRO A 137 -3.11 21.17 -2.69
CA PRO A 137 -3.60 21.82 -1.47
C PRO A 137 -2.79 23.08 -1.11
N ALA A 138 -1.47 23.09 -1.34
CA ALA A 138 -0.66 24.27 -1.14
C ALA A 138 -1.06 25.41 -2.10
N GLN A 139 -1.37 25.11 -3.36
CA GLN A 139 -1.87 26.08 -4.32
C GLN A 139 -3.24 26.64 -3.93
N LEU A 140 -4.16 25.79 -3.47
CA LEU A 140 -5.45 26.25 -2.95
C LEU A 140 -5.27 27.18 -1.74
N LEU A 141 -4.39 26.80 -0.81
CA LEU A 141 -4.07 27.62 0.35
C LEU A 141 -3.44 28.96 -0.06
N ALA A 142 -2.50 28.96 -1.01
CA ALA A 142 -1.89 30.16 -1.55
C ALA A 142 -2.94 31.08 -2.22
N GLY A 143 -3.89 30.50 -2.96
CA GLY A 143 -5.01 31.24 -3.54
C GLY A 143 -5.92 31.88 -2.49
N LEU A 144 -6.24 31.16 -1.41
CA LEU A 144 -6.99 31.71 -0.27
C LEU A 144 -6.22 32.84 0.45
N LEU A 145 -4.90 32.80 0.41
CA LEU A 145 -3.99 33.82 0.97
C LEU A 145 -3.68 34.96 -0.02
N GLY A 146 -4.28 34.97 -1.21
CA GLY A 146 -4.12 36.05 -2.20
C GLY A 146 -2.82 35.99 -3.03
N ALA A 147 -2.09 34.87 -2.99
CA ALA A 147 -0.83 34.67 -3.70
C ALA A 147 -0.99 33.94 -5.05
N SER A 148 -2.10 34.15 -5.77
CA SER A 148 -2.36 33.49 -7.05
C SER A 148 -1.51 34.08 -8.17
N GLY A 149 -0.55 33.31 -8.68
CA GLY A 149 0.18 33.61 -9.91
C GLY A 149 -0.71 33.50 -11.15
N GLY A 150 -0.44 34.36 -12.14
CA GLY A 150 -1.19 34.65 -13.38
C GLY A 150 -2.13 33.59 -13.94
N GLU A 151 -3.31 34.04 -14.38
CA GLU A 151 -4.31 33.25 -15.10
C GLU A 151 -3.68 32.58 -16.33
N ALA A 152 -3.44 31.28 -16.25
CA ALA A 152 -3.11 30.48 -17.42
C ALA A 152 -4.38 30.31 -18.27
N GLU A 153 -4.22 30.32 -19.61
CA GLU A 153 -5.30 30.03 -20.56
C GLU A 153 -6.11 28.79 -20.12
N PRO A 154 -7.46 28.81 -20.14
CA PRO A 154 -8.27 27.75 -19.55
C PRO A 154 -8.17 26.44 -20.33
N PHE A 155 -7.20 25.60 -19.96
CA PHE A 155 -7.02 24.28 -20.56
C PHE A 155 -8.20 23.33 -20.25
N LEU A 156 -8.68 23.36 -19.01
CA LEU A 156 -9.84 22.63 -18.49
C LEU A 156 -10.64 23.53 -17.54
N ALA A 157 -11.91 23.25 -17.33
CA ALA A 157 -12.73 23.98 -16.36
C ALA A 157 -12.26 23.71 -14.91
N ASN A 158 -12.30 24.74 -14.06
CA ASN A 158 -11.79 24.66 -12.66
C ASN A 158 -12.40 23.52 -11.84
N TRP A 159 -13.67 23.16 -12.08
CA TRP A 159 -14.31 22.04 -11.40
C TRP A 159 -13.68 20.69 -11.75
N VAL A 160 -13.13 20.54 -12.97
CA VAL A 160 -12.43 19.33 -13.40
C VAL A 160 -11.18 19.15 -12.57
N PHE A 161 -10.42 20.24 -12.35
CA PHE A 161 -9.25 20.21 -11.46
C PHE A 161 -9.66 19.82 -10.03
N ALA A 162 -10.69 20.45 -9.48
CA ALA A 162 -11.14 20.14 -8.12
C ALA A 162 -11.54 18.66 -7.95
N VAL A 163 -12.33 18.13 -8.88
CA VAL A 163 -12.81 16.74 -8.84
C VAL A 163 -11.67 15.74 -9.05
N VAL A 164 -10.79 15.98 -10.03
CA VAL A 164 -9.71 15.05 -10.38
C VAL A 164 -8.62 15.03 -9.30
N TYR A 165 -8.14 16.21 -8.89
CA TYR A 165 -7.06 16.30 -7.89
C TYR A 165 -7.57 15.92 -6.50
N GLY A 166 -8.80 16.27 -6.15
CA GLY A 166 -9.45 15.78 -4.94
C GLY A 166 -9.60 14.26 -4.93
N GLY A 167 -10.04 13.68 -6.05
CA GLY A 167 -10.12 12.23 -6.25
C GLY A 167 -8.76 11.55 -6.06
N PHE A 168 -7.70 12.07 -6.67
CA PHE A 168 -6.35 11.53 -6.52
C PHE A 168 -5.85 11.54 -5.08
N ILE A 169 -6.14 12.59 -4.30
CA ILE A 169 -5.78 12.65 -2.89
C ILE A 169 -6.51 11.55 -2.09
N VAL A 170 -7.83 11.43 -2.26
CA VAL A 170 -8.62 10.39 -1.58
C VAL A 170 -8.13 8.99 -1.98
N GLN A 171 -7.86 8.78 -3.27
CA GLN A 171 -7.34 7.53 -3.80
C GLN A 171 -5.96 7.19 -3.22
N ALA A 172 -5.05 8.15 -3.12
CA ALA A 172 -3.71 7.96 -2.54
C ALA A 172 -3.80 7.51 -1.08
N LEU A 173 -4.63 8.18 -0.27
CA LEU A 173 -4.82 7.86 1.15
C LEU A 173 -5.48 6.48 1.35
N ALA A 174 -6.48 6.17 0.54
CA ALA A 174 -7.18 4.90 0.58
C ALA A 174 -6.27 3.73 0.18
N LEU A 175 -5.53 3.86 -0.93
CA LEU A 175 -4.57 2.86 -1.39
C LEU A 175 -3.41 2.69 -0.40
N GLY A 176 -2.88 3.78 0.15
CA GLY A 176 -1.83 3.73 1.18
C GLY A 176 -2.29 2.97 2.42
N THR A 177 -3.54 3.20 2.84
CA THR A 177 -4.16 2.45 3.96
C THR A 177 -4.29 0.96 3.64
N LEU A 178 -4.82 0.62 2.45
CA LEU A 178 -4.94 -0.78 2.01
C LEU A 178 -3.59 -1.47 1.91
N PHE A 179 -2.58 -0.79 1.36
CA PHE A 179 -1.23 -1.29 1.20
C PHE A 179 -0.57 -1.57 2.55
N ALA A 180 -0.62 -0.63 3.50
CA ALA A 180 -0.08 -0.82 4.84
C ALA A 180 -0.72 -2.03 5.54
N ARG A 181 -2.03 -2.19 5.41
CA ARG A 181 -2.77 -3.32 5.98
C ARG A 181 -2.46 -4.64 5.27
N TYR A 182 -2.29 -4.60 3.94
CA TYR A 182 -1.86 -5.75 3.16
C TYR A 182 -0.46 -6.23 3.58
N VAL A 183 0.50 -5.32 3.72
CA VAL A 183 1.86 -5.60 4.22
C VAL A 183 1.81 -6.26 5.60
N ALA A 184 0.97 -5.74 6.51
CA ALA A 184 0.79 -6.32 7.83
C ALA A 184 0.20 -7.74 7.81
N ARG A 185 -0.70 -8.05 6.86
CA ARG A 185 -1.23 -9.40 6.65
C ARG A 185 -0.21 -10.34 6.02
N ARG A 186 0.60 -9.85 5.07
CA ARG A 186 1.56 -10.67 4.31
C ARG A 186 2.82 -10.98 5.10
N TRP A 187 3.32 -10.04 5.91
CA TRP A 187 4.56 -10.18 6.67
C TRP A 187 4.37 -9.79 8.15
N PRO A 188 3.55 -10.53 8.90
CA PRO A 188 3.21 -10.18 10.29
C PRO A 188 4.44 -10.19 11.21
N ASP A 189 5.44 -11.02 10.95
CA ASP A 189 6.66 -11.12 11.76
C ASP A 189 7.55 -9.90 11.62
N VAL A 190 7.75 -9.43 10.38
CA VAL A 190 8.52 -8.22 10.08
C VAL A 190 7.89 -6.99 10.72
N VAL A 191 6.56 -6.86 10.61
CA VAL A 191 5.83 -5.74 11.23
C VAL A 191 5.91 -5.80 12.74
N ARG A 192 5.73 -6.97 13.36
CA ARG A 192 5.87 -7.13 14.82
C ARG A 192 7.28 -6.81 15.30
N ALA A 193 8.32 -7.25 14.60
CA ALA A 193 9.70 -6.95 14.94
C ALA A 193 10.00 -5.44 14.88
N ARG A 194 9.53 -4.76 13.83
CA ARG A 194 9.68 -3.29 13.70
C ARG A 194 8.93 -2.52 14.78
N LEU A 195 7.67 -2.88 15.07
CA LEU A 195 6.88 -2.25 16.12
C LEU A 195 7.44 -2.52 17.53
N GLY A 196 8.01 -3.71 17.74
CA GLY A 196 8.70 -4.06 18.98
C GLY A 196 9.98 -3.25 19.21
N GLY A 197 10.72 -2.93 18.14
CA GLY A 197 11.92 -2.09 18.22
C GLY A 197 11.63 -0.59 18.45
N LEU A 198 10.42 -0.12 18.14
CA LEU A 198 9.98 1.26 18.40
C LEU A 198 9.46 1.47 19.83
N ARG A 199 9.21 0.38 20.58
CA ARG A 199 8.85 0.47 22.00
C ARG A 199 10.11 0.78 22.82
N PRO A 200 10.10 1.82 23.70
CA PRO A 200 11.21 2.08 24.60
C PRO A 200 11.48 0.82 25.47
N GLY A 201 12.63 0.16 25.26
CA GLY A 201 13.03 -1.05 25.99
C GLY A 201 13.08 -2.35 25.18
N GLY A 202 12.79 -2.34 23.88
CA GLY A 202 12.96 -3.53 23.02
C GLY A 202 14.44 -3.85 22.77
N SER A 203 14.96 -4.96 23.32
CA SER A 203 16.32 -5.42 23.06
C SER A 203 16.48 -5.81 21.59
N GLN A 204 17.23 -5.00 20.84
CA GLN A 204 17.53 -5.28 19.44
C GLN A 204 18.58 -6.39 19.34
N ARG A 205 18.15 -7.59 18.96
CA ARG A 205 19.00 -8.50 18.16
C ARG A 205 18.39 -8.57 16.77
N ALA A 206 18.61 -7.52 15.99
CA ALA A 206 18.28 -7.54 14.57
C ALA A 206 19.27 -8.48 13.86
N PRO A 207 18.79 -9.48 13.11
CA PRO A 207 19.69 -10.28 12.29
C PRO A 207 20.21 -9.43 11.13
N GLN A 208 21.53 -9.45 10.97
CA GLN A 208 22.33 -8.50 10.18
C GLN A 208 22.01 -8.49 8.67
N TRP A 209 21.22 -9.46 8.18
CA TRP A 209 20.84 -9.56 6.77
C TRP A 209 19.70 -8.61 6.34
N LEU A 210 19.04 -7.91 7.28
CA LEU A 210 18.04 -6.87 6.94
C LEU A 210 18.64 -5.46 6.77
N ALA A 211 19.90 -5.24 7.16
CA ALA A 211 20.57 -3.95 7.00
C ALA A 211 21.14 -3.73 5.58
N ALA A 212 21.34 -4.80 4.81
CA ALA A 212 21.87 -4.71 3.44
C ALA A 212 20.86 -4.18 2.40
N GLY A 213 19.56 -4.13 2.73
CA GLY A 213 18.51 -3.70 1.80
C GLY A 213 18.08 -2.24 1.89
N THR A 214 18.59 -1.46 2.85
CA THR A 214 18.16 -0.07 3.09
C THR A 214 19.21 0.99 2.79
N LEU A 215 20.37 0.61 2.25
CA LEU A 215 21.44 1.54 1.83
C LEU A 215 21.92 1.25 0.40
N ALA A 216 20.98 0.96 -0.48
CA ALA A 216 21.16 1.12 -1.92
C ALA A 216 19.84 1.62 -2.49
N LEU A 217 19.60 2.92 -2.33
CA LEU A 217 18.73 3.79 -3.14
C LEU A 217 18.94 5.24 -2.69
#